data_AF-L1J1X3-F1
#
_entry.id   AF-L1J1X3-F1
#
_cell.length_a   1.000
_cell.length_b   1.000
_cell.length_c   1.000
_cell.angle_alpha   90.00
_cell.angle_beta   90.00
_cell.angle_gamma   90.00
#
_symmetry.space_group_name_H-M   'P 1'
#
loop_
_entity.id
_entity.type
_entity.pdbx_description
1 polymer ?
#
loop_
_entity_poly.entity_id
_entity_poly.type
_entity_poly.pdbx_seq_one_letter_code
_entity_poly.pdbx_strand_id
1 'polypeptide(L)'
;MASVHILGHIYGARGVGSIWTNYLLRAGGGQALWCRWEIVVEDNLRWTKEHGTIYEDGEMLRDQHGNAALSEVGQTQCCECSPGGLAVWSHPVDVKYRTTSLTGWPSMLFEVWSQDGGGRNEIVGYAVCHIPAAPGFHEIEVPIWRPLASQGERGWWRRMSKSLSGWFLGIWPRLNDDGSSATRTFTTAAKNVLYNPINFTKERSAIETVGTGSLMVKLSVITRGFDKYGPGTNLAVEEAWRKQQGEL
;
A
#
# COMPACT_ATOMS: atom_id res chain seq x y z
N MET A 1 11.43 -25.39 0.20
CA MET A 1 10.56 -24.28 0.65
C MET A 1 10.25 -23.41 -0.55
N ALA A 2 9.02 -22.90 -0.65
CA ALA A 2 8.67 -21.97 -1.71
C ALA A 2 9.16 -20.55 -1.37
N SER A 3 9.47 -19.75 -2.38
CA SER A 3 9.87 -18.35 -2.19
C SER A 3 9.38 -17.46 -3.31
N VAL A 4 8.89 -16.28 -2.97
CA VAL A 4 8.48 -15.23 -3.91
C VAL A 4 9.49 -14.10 -3.81
N HIS A 5 10.03 -13.67 -4.94
CA HIS A 5 10.84 -12.47 -5.05
C HIS A 5 10.05 -11.45 -5.87
N ILE A 6 9.82 -10.29 -5.28
CA ILE A 6 9.06 -9.18 -5.84
C ILE A 6 10.08 -8.09 -6.15
N LEU A 7 10.28 -7.84 -7.44
CA LEU A 7 11.15 -6.79 -7.95
C LEU A 7 10.31 -5.78 -8.73
N GLY A 8 10.76 -4.55 -8.84
CA GLY A 8 10.10 -3.58 -9.71
C GLY A 8 10.21 -2.16 -9.21
N HIS A 9 9.21 -1.37 -9.56
CA HIS A 9 9.12 0.01 -9.12
C HIS A 9 7.68 0.51 -9.08
N ILE A 10 7.43 1.45 -8.17
CA ILE A 10 6.22 2.27 -8.14
C ILE A 10 6.47 3.41 -9.13
N TYR A 11 5.84 3.31 -10.31
CA TYR A 11 6.08 4.23 -11.42
C TYR A 11 5.57 5.63 -11.10
N GLY A 12 4.34 5.73 -10.61
CA GLY A 12 3.72 7.03 -10.37
C GLY A 12 2.23 6.95 -10.10
N ALA A 13 1.60 8.13 -9.98
CA ALA A 13 0.15 8.27 -9.86
C ALA A 13 -0.38 9.26 -10.91
N ARG A 14 -1.57 8.97 -11.46
CA ARG A 14 -2.22 9.78 -12.49
C ARG A 14 -3.69 10.01 -12.17
N GLY A 15 -4.28 11.05 -12.75
CA GLY A 15 -5.69 11.39 -12.54
C GLY A 15 -5.99 11.81 -11.10
N VAL A 16 -4.94 11.96 -10.28
CA VAL A 16 -4.99 12.53 -8.95
C VAL A 16 -5.04 14.04 -9.11
N GLY A 17 -6.26 14.56 -9.23
CA GLY A 17 -6.50 15.99 -9.13
C GLY A 17 -6.82 16.35 -7.68
N SER A 18 -6.32 17.48 -7.19
CA SER A 18 -6.93 18.10 -6.02
C SER A 18 -8.42 18.24 -6.32
N ILE A 19 -9.27 17.63 -5.49
CA ILE A 19 -10.70 17.87 -5.53
C ILE A 19 -10.88 19.26 -4.93
N TRP A 20 -10.62 20.28 -5.75
CA TRP A 20 -11.06 21.68 -5.62
C TRP A 20 -10.33 22.60 -4.63
N THR A 21 -9.00 22.64 -4.59
CA THR A 21 -8.33 23.89 -4.18
C THR A 21 -8.45 24.90 -5.33
N ASN A 22 -9.41 25.82 -5.19
CA ASN A 22 -9.76 26.88 -6.13
C ASN A 22 -8.58 27.42 -6.96
N TYR A 23 -8.74 27.33 -8.29
CA TYR A 23 -8.00 28.10 -9.30
C TYR A 23 -7.95 29.62 -9.01
N LEU A 24 -8.80 30.14 -8.12
CA LEU A 24 -8.92 31.55 -7.81
C LEU A 24 -7.95 32.07 -6.72
N LEU A 25 -7.26 31.20 -5.96
CA LEU A 25 -6.35 31.62 -4.88
C LEU A 25 -4.91 31.10 -5.01
N ARG A 26 -4.61 30.25 -6.00
CA ARG A 26 -3.22 29.86 -6.32
C ARG A 26 -2.83 30.37 -7.70
N ALA A 27 -2.42 31.62 -7.75
CA ALA A 27 -1.54 32.10 -8.81
C ALA A 27 -0.19 31.37 -8.66
N GLY A 28 -0.03 30.23 -9.33
CA GLY A 28 1.19 29.41 -9.35
C GLY A 28 1.24 28.35 -8.24
N GLY A 29 1.51 27.10 -8.61
CA GLY A 29 1.82 26.03 -7.67
C GLY A 29 1.28 24.68 -8.14
N GLY A 30 2.16 23.84 -8.68
CA GLY A 30 1.82 22.46 -9.02
C GLY A 30 1.38 21.67 -7.79
N GLN A 31 0.84 20.48 -8.05
CA GLN A 31 0.52 19.52 -7.01
C GLN A 31 1.72 18.60 -6.84
N ALA A 32 2.38 18.67 -5.68
CA ALA A 32 3.51 17.79 -5.39
C ALA A 32 2.98 16.50 -4.75
N LEU A 33 3.15 15.37 -5.42
CA LEU A 33 2.64 14.08 -4.97
C LEU A 33 3.78 13.19 -4.45
N TRP A 34 3.50 12.45 -3.40
CA TRP A 34 4.36 11.37 -2.90
C TRP A 34 3.51 10.21 -2.40
N CYS A 35 4.12 9.04 -2.26
CA CYS A 35 3.44 7.83 -1.81
C CYS A 35 4.22 7.16 -0.69
N ARG A 36 3.49 6.72 0.33
CA ARG A 36 3.96 5.72 1.29
C ARG A 36 3.45 4.36 0.84
N TRP A 37 4.26 3.33 1.03
CA TRP A 37 3.90 1.98 0.63
C TRP A 37 4.38 0.94 1.64
N GLU A 38 3.64 -0.16 1.73
CA GLU A 38 3.93 -1.30 2.60
C GLU A 38 3.49 -2.59 1.93
N ILE A 39 4.31 -3.62 1.95
CA ILE A 39 3.93 -4.98 1.59
C ILE A 39 3.50 -5.70 2.86
N VAL A 40 2.28 -6.19 2.85
CA VAL A 40 1.68 -6.92 3.96
C VAL A 40 1.45 -8.36 3.54
N VAL A 41 1.76 -9.25 4.47
CA VAL A 41 1.52 -10.68 4.37
C VAL A 41 0.70 -11.08 5.60
N GLU A 42 -0.15 -12.09 5.46
CA GLU A 42 -0.97 -12.57 6.57
C GLU A 42 -0.09 -13.07 7.72
N ASP A 43 -0.39 -12.64 8.95
CA ASP A 43 0.34 -13.01 10.16
C ASP A 43 -0.05 -14.42 10.65
N ASN A 44 0.28 -15.42 9.84
CA ASN A 44 0.00 -16.83 10.11
C ASN A 44 1.27 -17.64 10.42
N LEU A 45 2.42 -16.97 10.62
CA LEU A 45 3.77 -17.56 10.79
C LEU A 45 4.23 -18.47 9.63
N ARG A 46 3.50 -18.52 8.50
CA ARG A 46 3.86 -19.34 7.33
C ARG A 46 4.78 -18.62 6.37
N TRP A 47 4.72 -17.29 6.39
CA TRP A 47 5.54 -16.41 5.59
C TRP A 47 6.68 -15.85 6.43
N THR A 48 7.90 -16.07 5.96
CA THR A 48 9.11 -15.50 6.54
C THR A 48 9.75 -14.56 5.54
N LYS A 49 10.07 -13.35 5.98
CA LYS A 49 10.87 -12.43 5.18
C LYS A 49 12.28 -12.98 5.12
N GLU A 50 12.74 -13.32 3.92
CA GLU A 50 14.10 -13.81 3.76
C GLU A 50 15.05 -12.66 3.61
N HIS A 51 14.84 -11.81 2.61
CA HIS A 51 15.84 -10.87 2.14
C HIS A 51 15.08 -9.67 1.57
N GLY A 52 15.31 -8.50 2.16
CA GLY A 52 14.89 -7.25 1.59
C GLY A 52 15.94 -6.21 1.86
N THR A 53 17.22 -6.58 1.94
CA THR A 53 18.36 -5.68 2.07
C THR A 53 19.42 -6.24 1.16
N ILE A 54 19.94 -5.44 0.24
CA ILE A 54 21.16 -5.80 -0.48
C ILE A 54 22.23 -6.04 0.61
N TYR A 55 22.86 -7.21 0.57
CA TYR A 55 24.09 -7.43 1.34
C TYR A 55 25.24 -7.28 0.35
N GLU A 56 26.16 -6.37 0.62
CA GLU A 56 27.42 -6.26 -0.11
C GLU A 56 28.49 -6.79 0.85
N ASP A 57 29.23 -7.82 0.43
CA ASP A 57 30.29 -8.47 1.22
C ASP A 57 29.89 -8.94 2.63
N GLY A 58 28.63 -9.35 2.81
CA GLY A 58 28.11 -9.85 4.09
C GLY A 58 27.64 -8.77 5.06
N GLU A 59 27.77 -7.49 4.70
CA GLU A 59 27.22 -6.37 5.47
C GLU A 59 25.87 -5.93 4.89
N MET A 60 24.91 -5.67 5.78
CA MET A 60 23.59 -5.17 5.40
C MET A 60 23.75 -3.76 4.82
N LEU A 61 23.42 -3.55 3.55
CA LEU A 61 23.39 -2.20 3.00
C LEU A 61 22.37 -1.40 3.80
N ARG A 62 22.85 -0.28 4.34
CA ARG A 62 22.06 0.68 5.08
C ARG A 62 21.87 1.93 4.25
N ASP A 63 20.72 2.58 4.37
CA ASP A 63 20.55 3.94 3.88
C ASP A 63 21.52 4.89 4.60
N GLN A 64 21.66 6.11 4.10
CA GLN A 64 22.46 7.18 4.74
C GLN A 64 22.05 7.50 6.20
N HIS A 65 20.95 6.94 6.69
CA HIS A 65 20.42 7.09 8.05
C HIS A 65 20.56 5.80 8.88
N GLY A 66 21.26 4.77 8.38
CA GLY A 66 21.51 3.53 9.09
C GLY A 66 20.37 2.49 9.06
N ASN A 67 19.29 2.71 8.32
CA ASN A 67 18.19 1.75 8.17
C ASN A 67 18.50 0.73 7.06
N ALA A 68 17.88 -0.45 7.09
CA ALA A 68 17.86 -1.39 5.97
C ALA A 68 17.60 -0.68 4.63
N ALA A 69 18.53 -0.78 3.66
CA ALA A 69 18.49 -0.04 2.39
C ALA A 69 17.28 -0.39 1.50
N LEU A 70 16.74 -1.59 1.69
CA LEU A 70 15.48 -2.01 1.12
C LEU A 70 14.62 -2.47 2.31
N SER A 71 13.30 -2.32 2.21
CA SER A 71 12.39 -2.65 3.29
C SER A 71 11.03 -2.99 2.68
N GLU A 72 10.20 -3.72 3.41
CA GLU A 72 8.81 -3.95 2.99
C GLU A 72 7.94 -2.72 3.20
N VAL A 73 8.48 -1.68 3.83
CA VAL A 73 7.89 -0.35 3.97
C VAL A 73 8.79 0.70 3.33
N GLY A 74 8.20 1.71 2.70
CA GLY A 74 8.97 2.77 2.09
C GLY A 74 8.16 4.02 1.80
N GLN A 75 8.87 5.06 1.39
CA GLN A 75 8.31 6.34 0.97
C GLN A 75 9.00 6.80 -0.32
N THR A 76 8.22 7.24 -1.30
CA THR A 76 8.74 7.79 -2.55
C THR A 76 9.22 9.23 -2.37
N GLN A 77 9.96 9.72 -3.36
CA GLN A 77 10.23 11.15 -3.50
C GLN A 77 8.94 11.94 -3.73
N CYS A 78 8.99 13.23 -3.44
CA CYS A 78 7.95 14.18 -3.78
C CYS A 78 8.16 14.66 -5.22
N CYS A 79 7.12 14.58 -6.05
CA CYS A 79 7.16 14.96 -7.47
C CYS A 79 6.09 16.00 -7.76
N GLU A 80 6.49 17.18 -8.23
CA GLU A 80 5.56 18.21 -8.68
C GLU A 80 5.01 17.85 -10.06
N CYS A 81 3.68 17.85 -10.17
CA CYS A 81 2.97 17.59 -11.42
C CYS A 81 1.85 18.61 -11.63
N SER A 82 1.40 18.76 -12.88
CA SER A 82 0.19 19.51 -13.19
C SER A 82 -1.03 18.83 -12.54
N PRO A 83 -2.06 19.56 -12.12
CA PRO A 83 -3.28 18.95 -11.56
C PRO A 83 -3.86 17.87 -12.49
N GLY A 84 -4.11 16.67 -11.95
CA GLY A 84 -4.60 15.52 -12.72
C GLY A 84 -3.57 14.88 -13.67
N GLY A 85 -2.36 15.44 -13.75
CA GLY A 85 -1.24 14.91 -14.51
C GLY A 85 -0.64 13.64 -13.90
N LEU A 86 0.40 13.13 -14.53
CA LEU A 86 1.17 12.00 -14.05
C LEU A 86 2.32 12.50 -13.17
N ALA A 87 2.31 12.15 -11.89
CA ALA A 87 3.47 12.28 -11.01
C ALA A 87 4.35 11.04 -11.15
N VAL A 88 5.59 11.22 -11.57
CA VAL A 88 6.55 10.12 -11.80
C VAL A 88 7.50 10.02 -10.61
N TRP A 89 7.50 8.86 -9.95
CA TRP A 89 8.41 8.57 -8.84
C TRP A 89 9.51 7.59 -9.22
N SER A 90 9.19 6.57 -10.02
CA SER A 90 10.10 5.47 -10.38
C SER A 90 10.81 4.86 -9.15
N HIS A 91 10.08 4.70 -8.04
CA HIS A 91 10.66 4.29 -6.76
C HIS A 91 10.89 2.77 -6.74
N PRO A 92 12.11 2.28 -6.47
CA PRO A 92 12.43 0.86 -6.55
C PRO A 92 11.75 0.05 -5.45
N VAL A 93 11.38 -1.18 -5.78
CA VAL A 93 10.82 -2.18 -4.85
C VAL A 93 11.58 -3.49 -5.06
N ASP A 94 12.14 -4.03 -3.97
CA ASP A 94 12.81 -5.32 -3.97
C ASP A 94 12.62 -6.00 -2.60
N VAL A 95 11.80 -7.04 -2.58
CA VAL A 95 11.47 -7.82 -1.38
C VAL A 95 11.35 -9.29 -1.71
N LYS A 96 11.96 -10.15 -0.89
CA LYS A 96 11.88 -11.61 -1.00
C LYS A 96 11.27 -12.23 0.24
N TYR A 97 10.22 -13.00 0.01
CA TYR A 97 9.56 -13.82 1.01
C TYR A 97 9.79 -15.30 0.76
N ARG A 98 9.87 -16.08 1.84
CA ARG A 98 9.79 -17.53 1.84
C ARG A 98 8.48 -17.92 2.49
N THR A 99 7.89 -18.99 1.98
CA THR A 99 6.64 -19.49 2.51
C THR A 99 6.59 -21.01 2.50
N THR A 100 5.80 -21.54 3.43
CA THR A 100 5.38 -22.94 3.47
C THR A 100 3.97 -23.15 2.95
N SER A 101 3.23 -22.09 2.62
CA SER A 101 1.82 -22.17 2.18
C SER A 101 1.45 -21.10 1.14
N LEU A 102 0.38 -21.36 0.39
CA LEU A 102 -0.24 -20.40 -0.53
C LEU A 102 -1.19 -19.41 0.18
N THR A 103 -1.67 -19.76 1.38
CA THR A 103 -2.60 -18.91 2.15
C THR A 103 -1.87 -17.66 2.64
N GLY A 104 -2.53 -16.51 2.58
CA GLY A 104 -1.93 -15.25 3.07
C GLY A 104 -1.03 -14.56 2.07
N TRP A 105 -1.31 -14.70 0.77
CA TRP A 105 -0.51 -14.15 -0.32
C TRP A 105 -0.22 -12.64 -0.14
N PRO A 106 1.01 -12.18 -0.45
CA PRO A 106 1.43 -10.81 -0.21
C PRO A 106 0.60 -9.79 -1.01
N SER A 107 0.36 -8.65 -0.39
CA SER A 107 -0.40 -7.53 -0.95
C SER A 107 0.33 -6.22 -0.67
N MET A 108 0.27 -5.28 -1.62
CA MET A 108 0.82 -3.94 -1.44
C MET A 108 -0.27 -2.97 -1.04
N LEU A 109 0.01 -2.17 -0.01
CA LEU A 109 -0.81 -1.07 0.45
C LEU A 109 -0.10 0.23 0.08
N PHE A 110 -0.88 1.21 -0.34
CA PHE A 110 -0.41 2.52 -0.77
C PHE A 110 -1.20 3.62 -0.10
N GLU A 111 -0.48 4.65 0.31
CA GLU A 111 -0.98 5.89 0.91
C GLU A 111 -0.46 7.02 0.04
N VAL A 112 -1.34 7.65 -0.74
CA VAL A 112 -0.97 8.73 -1.66
C VAL A 112 -1.22 10.06 -0.98
N TRP A 113 -0.21 10.92 -0.98
CA TRP A 113 -0.19 12.20 -0.31
C TRP A 113 0.10 13.32 -1.31
N SER A 114 -0.52 14.46 -1.05
CA SER A 114 -0.32 15.71 -1.77
C SER A 114 0.34 16.70 -0.82
N GLN A 115 1.42 17.32 -1.28
CA GLN A 115 2.11 18.39 -0.59
C GLN A 115 1.81 19.71 -1.29
N ASP A 116 1.37 20.66 -0.48
CA ASP A 116 1.14 22.02 -0.89
C ASP A 116 2.45 22.82 -0.99
N GLY A 117 2.45 23.92 -1.76
CA GLY A 117 3.61 24.83 -1.84
C GLY A 117 4.03 25.43 -0.49
N GLY A 118 3.15 25.39 0.52
CA GLY A 118 3.46 25.73 1.92
C GLY A 118 3.96 24.55 2.77
N GLY A 119 4.30 23.42 2.16
CA GLY A 119 4.82 22.21 2.83
C GLY A 119 3.79 21.37 3.58
N ARG A 120 2.50 21.73 3.55
CA ARG A 120 1.42 20.97 4.21
C ARG A 120 1.12 19.70 3.44
N ASN A 121 1.01 18.58 4.16
CA ASN A 121 0.69 17.27 3.59
C ASN A 121 -0.79 16.92 3.81
N GLU A 122 -1.48 16.61 2.72
CA GLU A 122 -2.88 16.18 2.69
C GLU A 122 -2.97 14.79 2.07
N ILE A 123 -3.79 13.92 2.65
CA ILE A 123 -4.00 12.60 2.09
C ILE A 123 -4.94 12.67 0.89
N VAL A 124 -4.51 12.12 -0.24
CA VAL A 124 -5.31 12.01 -1.47
C VAL A 124 -6.23 10.81 -1.38
N GLY A 125 -5.70 9.69 -0.89
CA GLY A 125 -6.40 8.43 -0.78
C GLY A 125 -5.47 7.25 -0.56
N TYR A 126 -6.08 6.08 -0.49
CA TYR A 126 -5.46 4.80 -0.25
C TYR A 126 -5.63 3.92 -1.50
N ALA A 127 -4.71 3.00 -1.70
CA ALA A 127 -4.79 2.00 -2.75
C ALA A 127 -4.28 0.66 -2.20
N VAL A 128 -4.85 -0.45 -2.69
CA VAL A 128 -4.44 -1.80 -2.29
C VAL A 128 -4.42 -2.67 -3.55
N CYS A 129 -3.35 -3.42 -3.75
CA CYS A 129 -3.30 -4.44 -4.79
C CYS A 129 -2.68 -5.74 -4.27
N HIS A 130 -3.25 -6.87 -4.68
CA HIS A 130 -2.61 -8.17 -4.50
C HIS A 130 -1.46 -8.32 -5.48
N ILE A 131 -0.36 -8.92 -5.02
CA ILE A 131 0.77 -9.22 -5.91
C ILE A 131 0.34 -10.35 -6.87
N PRO A 132 0.61 -10.27 -8.18
CA PRO A 132 0.29 -11.34 -9.11
C PRO A 132 0.96 -12.65 -8.70
N ALA A 133 0.18 -13.73 -8.62
CA ALA A 133 0.72 -15.05 -8.27
C ALA A 133 1.50 -15.71 -9.43
N ALA A 134 1.23 -15.28 -10.67
CA ALA A 134 1.93 -15.76 -11.84
C ALA A 134 3.34 -15.14 -11.92
N PRO A 135 4.39 -15.94 -12.16
CA PRO A 135 5.71 -15.40 -12.41
C PRO A 135 5.72 -14.60 -13.72
N GLY A 136 6.50 -13.53 -13.77
CA GLY A 136 6.64 -12.67 -14.95
C GLY A 136 6.58 -11.18 -14.62
N PHE A 137 6.55 -10.38 -15.67
CA PHE A 137 6.43 -8.93 -15.59
C PHE A 137 4.96 -8.50 -15.67
N HIS A 138 4.56 -7.63 -14.77
CA HIS A 138 3.19 -7.17 -14.58
C HIS A 138 3.16 -5.66 -14.45
N GLU A 139 2.32 -5.01 -15.27
CA GLU A 139 1.96 -3.62 -15.09
C GLU A 139 0.57 -3.55 -14.48
N ILE A 140 0.48 -3.00 -13.27
CA ILE A 140 -0.72 -2.98 -12.46
C ILE A 140 -1.16 -1.54 -12.28
N GLU A 141 -2.38 -1.25 -12.75
CA GLU A 141 -3.07 -0.02 -12.44
C GLU A 141 -3.96 -0.23 -11.21
N VAL A 142 -3.62 0.44 -10.11
CA VAL A 142 -4.29 0.30 -8.83
C VAL A 142 -5.19 1.51 -8.59
N PRO A 143 -6.51 1.34 -8.42
CA PRO A 143 -7.41 2.46 -8.17
C PRO A 143 -7.16 3.06 -6.79
N ILE A 144 -7.05 4.39 -6.74
CA ILE A 144 -6.92 5.17 -5.52
C ILE A 144 -8.31 5.57 -5.07
N TRP A 145 -8.63 5.34 -3.80
CA TRP A 145 -9.92 5.66 -3.22
C TRP A 145 -9.76 6.31 -1.85
N ARG A 146 -10.77 7.05 -1.42
CA ARG A 146 -10.82 7.68 -0.09
C ARG A 146 -12.17 7.44 0.57
N PRO A 147 -12.23 7.32 1.90
CA PRO A 147 -13.50 7.16 2.60
C PRO A 147 -14.33 8.44 2.54
N LEU A 148 -15.64 8.28 2.36
CA LEU A 148 -16.65 9.30 2.58
C LEU A 148 -17.18 9.19 4.01
N ALA A 149 -17.73 10.29 4.54
CA ALA A 149 -18.34 10.27 5.87
C ALA A 149 -19.55 9.30 5.91
N SER A 150 -19.44 8.24 6.71
CA SER A 150 -20.38 7.10 6.80
C SER A 150 -21.83 7.48 7.15
N GLN A 151 -22.80 6.65 6.69
CA GLN A 151 -24.25 6.75 6.90
C GLN A 151 -24.73 6.52 8.35
N GLY A 152 -23.86 6.10 9.28
CA GLY A 152 -24.25 5.93 10.69
C GLY A 152 -24.55 7.24 11.45
N GLU A 153 -24.18 8.39 10.87
CA GLU A 153 -24.39 9.71 11.48
C GLU A 153 -25.74 10.30 11.04
N ARG A 154 -26.71 10.30 11.97
CA ARG A 154 -28.04 10.92 11.78
C ARG A 154 -27.91 12.43 11.57
N GLY A 155 -27.71 12.85 10.33
CA GLY A 155 -27.77 14.25 9.96
C GLY A 155 -27.07 14.53 8.64
N TRP A 156 -27.85 14.72 7.57
CA TRP A 156 -27.38 15.25 6.28
C TRP A 156 -26.45 16.47 6.48
N TRP A 157 -26.80 17.38 7.40
CA TRP A 157 -26.00 18.56 7.73
C TRP A 157 -24.58 18.25 8.24
N ARG A 158 -24.35 17.11 8.92
CA ARG A 158 -23.00 16.73 9.40
C ARG A 158 -22.15 16.07 8.30
N ARG A 159 -22.78 15.31 7.39
CA ARG A 159 -22.14 14.87 6.14
C ARG A 159 -21.79 16.06 5.26
N MET A 160 -22.71 17.00 5.12
CA MET A 160 -22.48 18.22 4.36
C MET A 160 -21.40 19.07 5.03
N SER A 161 -21.40 19.24 6.36
CA SER A 161 -20.36 20.02 7.04
C SER A 161 -18.98 19.36 6.96
N LYS A 162 -18.86 18.03 7.03
CA LYS A 162 -17.58 17.31 6.83
C LYS A 162 -17.12 17.33 5.37
N SER A 163 -18.06 17.24 4.43
CA SER A 163 -17.76 17.38 3.01
C SER A 163 -17.33 18.82 2.70
N LEU A 164 -17.99 19.82 3.29
CA LEU A 164 -17.63 21.23 3.22
C LEU A 164 -16.31 21.52 3.95
N SER A 165 -16.00 20.88 5.09
CA SER A 165 -14.71 21.05 5.75
C SER A 165 -13.57 20.41 4.96
N GLY A 166 -13.80 19.26 4.33
CA GLY A 166 -12.87 18.71 3.33
C GLY A 166 -12.68 19.68 2.18
N TRP A 167 -13.79 20.24 1.68
CA TRP A 167 -13.80 21.14 0.53
C TRP A 167 -13.18 22.52 0.79
N PHE A 168 -13.33 23.08 2.00
CA PHE A 168 -12.84 24.42 2.34
C PHE A 168 -11.57 24.43 3.18
N LEU A 169 -11.36 23.40 4.01
CA LEU A 169 -10.29 23.37 5.01
C LEU A 169 -9.26 22.25 4.76
N GLY A 170 -9.46 21.39 3.75
CA GLY A 170 -8.60 20.22 3.50
C GLY A 170 -8.69 19.15 4.60
N ILE A 171 -9.74 19.20 5.42
CA ILE A 171 -9.96 18.26 6.53
C ILE A 171 -10.81 17.11 6.00
N TRP A 172 -10.20 16.22 5.21
CA TRP A 172 -10.87 15.00 4.75
C TRP A 172 -10.88 13.92 5.83
N PRO A 173 -11.94 13.10 5.89
CA PRO A 173 -11.95 11.89 6.71
C PRO A 173 -10.75 11.01 6.34
N ARG A 174 -9.99 10.59 7.35
CA ARG A 174 -8.89 9.64 7.22
C ARG A 174 -9.31 8.32 7.85
N LEU A 175 -8.78 7.21 7.34
CA LEU A 175 -8.75 5.99 8.13
C LEU A 175 -7.89 6.31 9.35
N ASN A 176 -8.44 6.16 10.56
CA ASN A 176 -7.91 6.73 11.80
C ASN A 176 -6.37 6.63 11.91
N ASP A 177 -5.71 7.78 12.08
CA ASP A 177 -4.31 7.88 12.50
C ASP A 177 -4.24 8.08 14.01
N ASP A 178 -3.28 7.46 14.68
CA ASP A 178 -2.92 7.73 16.09
C ASP A 178 -2.07 9.00 16.27
N GLY A 179 -2.15 9.94 15.32
CA GLY A 179 -1.46 11.24 15.36
C GLY A 179 0.02 11.18 15.00
N SER A 180 0.55 10.03 14.55
CA SER A 180 1.97 9.88 14.21
C SER A 180 2.24 9.93 12.69
N SER A 181 2.08 11.10 12.06
CA SER A 181 2.47 11.29 10.65
C SER A 181 3.95 11.04 10.36
N ALA A 182 4.78 10.85 11.40
CA ALA A 182 6.20 10.52 11.32
C ALA A 182 6.51 9.02 11.12
N THR A 183 5.54 8.12 11.29
CA THR A 183 5.77 6.66 11.18
C THR A 183 5.84 6.25 9.70
N ARG A 184 6.85 5.46 9.30
CA ARG A 184 7.04 4.94 7.92
C ARG A 184 6.08 3.81 7.53
N THR A 185 5.35 3.28 8.51
CA THR A 185 4.40 2.15 8.40
C THR A 185 2.97 2.68 8.35
N PHE A 186 2.05 1.95 7.71
CA PHE A 186 0.62 2.26 7.79
C PHE A 186 0.18 2.17 9.25
N THR A 187 -0.77 3.00 9.66
CA THR A 187 -1.34 2.89 11.01
C THR A 187 -2.06 1.55 11.14
N THR A 188 -1.96 0.90 12.30
CA THR A 188 -2.58 -0.41 12.53
C THR A 188 -4.09 -0.38 12.23
N ALA A 189 -4.75 0.74 12.53
CA ALA A 189 -6.17 0.94 12.22
C ALA A 189 -6.43 1.04 10.71
N ALA A 190 -5.63 1.80 9.95
CA ALA A 190 -5.78 1.86 8.51
C ALA A 190 -5.47 0.50 7.87
N LYS A 191 -4.38 -0.14 8.29
CA LYS A 191 -3.97 -1.47 7.84
C LYS A 191 -5.06 -2.52 8.04
N ASN A 192 -5.72 -2.55 9.21
CA ASN A 192 -6.81 -3.50 9.49
C ASN A 192 -8.02 -3.33 8.56
N VAL A 193 -8.33 -2.10 8.15
CA VAL A 193 -9.45 -1.83 7.23
C VAL A 193 -9.07 -2.11 5.77
N LEU A 194 -7.82 -1.79 5.40
CA LEU A 194 -7.29 -2.01 4.05
C LEU A 194 -6.98 -3.49 3.78
N TYR A 195 -6.53 -4.20 4.80
CA TYR A 195 -6.06 -5.57 4.78
C TYR A 195 -6.48 -6.27 6.08
N ASN A 196 -7.65 -6.92 6.06
CA ASN A 196 -8.10 -7.78 7.16
C ASN A 196 -7.87 -9.26 6.78
N PRO A 197 -6.96 -9.98 7.47
CA PRO A 197 -6.67 -11.38 7.16
C PRO A 197 -7.81 -12.34 7.50
N ILE A 198 -8.69 -11.99 8.45
CA ILE A 198 -9.69 -12.93 9.01
C ILE A 198 -11.11 -12.61 8.55
N ASN A 199 -11.44 -11.34 8.27
CA ASN A 199 -12.79 -10.91 7.86
C ASN A 199 -12.74 -9.83 6.76
N PHE A 200 -12.43 -10.24 5.52
CA PHE A 200 -12.24 -9.36 4.36
C PHE A 200 -13.42 -8.42 4.04
N THR A 201 -14.65 -8.75 4.47
CA THR A 201 -15.88 -8.15 3.90
C THR A 201 -16.71 -7.29 4.87
N LYS A 202 -16.65 -7.51 6.18
CA LYS A 202 -17.61 -6.86 7.11
C LYS A 202 -17.33 -5.37 7.35
N GLU A 203 -16.07 -4.98 7.51
CA GLU A 203 -15.72 -3.59 7.84
C GLU A 203 -15.59 -2.71 6.59
N ARG A 204 -15.01 -3.26 5.50
CA ARG A 204 -14.83 -2.54 4.24
C ARG A 204 -16.15 -2.21 3.54
N SER A 205 -17.13 -3.11 3.55
CA SER A 205 -18.43 -2.90 2.88
C SER A 205 -19.28 -1.80 3.54
N ALA A 206 -19.00 -1.46 4.80
CA ALA A 206 -19.68 -0.39 5.52
C ALA A 206 -19.13 1.01 5.19
N ILE A 207 -18.00 1.10 4.48
CA ILE A 207 -17.32 2.35 4.17
C ILE A 207 -17.74 2.80 2.77
N GLU A 208 -18.49 3.89 2.71
CA GLU A 208 -18.67 4.60 1.45
C GLU A 208 -17.32 5.18 1.00
N THR A 209 -16.99 5.03 -0.28
CA THR A 209 -15.71 5.52 -0.82
C THR A 209 -15.93 6.30 -2.11
N VAL A 210 -14.96 7.14 -2.47
CA VAL A 210 -14.90 7.79 -3.76
C VAL A 210 -13.53 7.55 -4.38
N GLY A 211 -13.49 7.30 -5.70
CA GLY A 211 -12.25 7.17 -6.46
C GLY A 211 -11.61 8.55 -6.68
N THR A 212 -10.31 8.65 -6.44
CA THR A 212 -9.55 9.91 -6.57
C THR A 212 -8.54 9.87 -7.72
N GLY A 213 -8.19 8.69 -8.23
CA GLY A 213 -7.21 8.54 -9.30
C GLY A 213 -6.72 7.11 -9.44
N SER A 214 -5.56 6.93 -10.06
CA SER A 214 -4.95 5.60 -10.24
C SER A 214 -3.43 5.65 -10.05
N LEU A 215 -2.91 4.62 -9.40
CA LEU A 215 -1.49 4.38 -9.16
C LEU A 215 -0.99 3.35 -10.17
N MET A 216 0.20 3.56 -10.71
CA MET A 216 0.85 2.66 -11.65
C MET A 216 2.03 1.97 -10.98
N VAL A 217 1.99 0.64 -10.91
CA VAL A 217 3.04 -0.19 -10.32
C VAL A 217 3.52 -1.19 -11.36
N LYS A 218 4.84 -1.31 -11.53
CA LYS A 218 5.43 -2.29 -12.44
C LYS A 218 6.23 -3.29 -11.62
N LEU A 219 5.80 -4.55 -11.62
CA LEU A 219 6.39 -5.62 -10.81
C LEU A 219 6.87 -6.77 -11.69
N SER A 220 8.06 -7.28 -11.41
CA SER A 220 8.55 -8.57 -11.85
C SER A 220 8.46 -9.54 -10.67
N VAL A 221 7.59 -10.54 -10.80
CA VAL A 221 7.39 -11.56 -9.77
C VAL A 221 8.14 -12.82 -10.18
N ILE A 222 9.01 -13.30 -9.30
CA ILE A 222 9.76 -14.53 -9.49
C ILE A 222 9.33 -15.51 -8.38
N THR A 223 8.67 -16.58 -8.78
CA THR A 223 8.26 -17.66 -7.88
C THR A 223 9.22 -18.83 -8.00
N ARG A 224 9.73 -19.36 -6.89
CA ARG A 224 10.53 -20.60 -6.86
C ARG A 224 9.91 -21.62 -5.94
N GLY A 225 9.91 -22.89 -6.35
CA GLY A 225 9.44 -24.00 -5.52
C GLY A 225 7.93 -24.05 -5.30
N PHE A 226 7.16 -23.26 -6.06
CA PHE A 226 5.69 -23.26 -6.03
C PHE A 226 5.05 -24.40 -6.83
N ASP A 227 5.82 -25.10 -7.66
CA ASP A 227 5.36 -26.27 -8.43
C ASP A 227 4.86 -27.40 -7.52
N LYS A 228 5.41 -27.47 -6.29
CA LYS A 228 5.00 -28.42 -5.25
C LYS A 228 3.61 -28.12 -4.68
N TYR A 229 3.13 -26.90 -4.87
CA TYR A 229 1.90 -26.40 -4.26
C TYR A 229 0.70 -26.41 -5.21
N GLY A 230 0.90 -26.48 -6.53
CA GLY A 230 -0.15 -26.75 -7.54
C GLY A 230 -1.40 -25.84 -7.50
N PRO A 231 -2.34 -25.99 -8.44
CA PRO A 231 -3.63 -25.32 -8.36
C PRO A 231 -4.55 -26.09 -7.40
N GLY A 232 -4.34 -25.90 -6.09
CA GLY A 232 -5.15 -26.51 -5.03
C GLY A 232 -4.34 -26.73 -3.77
N THR A 233 -4.95 -26.55 -2.60
CA THR A 233 -4.38 -26.91 -1.29
C THR A 233 -3.80 -28.32 -1.34
N ASN A 234 -2.46 -28.45 -1.40
CA ASN A 234 -1.81 -29.75 -1.45
C ASN A 234 -1.88 -30.37 -0.04
N LEU A 235 -2.96 -31.11 0.22
CA LEU A 235 -3.24 -31.80 1.49
C LEU A 235 -2.05 -32.66 1.95
N ALA A 236 -1.27 -33.22 1.02
CA ALA A 236 -0.08 -34.00 1.37
C ALA A 236 1.04 -33.14 1.98
N VAL A 237 1.19 -31.89 1.55
CA VAL A 237 2.14 -30.93 2.14
C VAL A 237 1.64 -30.47 3.51
N GLU A 238 0.32 -30.27 3.67
CA GLU A 238 -0.29 -29.90 4.95
C GLU A 238 -0.20 -31.04 5.99
N GLU A 239 -0.39 -32.29 5.57
CA GLU A 239 -0.24 -33.48 6.42
C GLU A 239 1.22 -33.73 6.81
N ALA A 240 2.17 -33.53 5.89
CA ALA A 240 3.59 -33.65 6.18
C ALA A 240 4.05 -32.61 7.21
N TRP A 241 3.55 -31.38 7.10
CA TRP A 241 3.81 -30.33 8.09
C TRP A 241 3.15 -30.61 9.45
N ARG A 242 1.90 -31.08 9.46
CA ARG A 242 1.20 -31.50 10.71
C ARG A 242 1.95 -32.60 11.45
N LYS A 243 2.54 -33.56 10.73
CA LYS A 243 3.38 -34.61 11.33
C LYS A 243 4.65 -34.03 11.95
N GLN A 244 5.35 -33.13 11.26
CA GLN A 244 6.54 -32.46 11.81
C GLN A 244 6.25 -31.61 13.05
N GLN A 245 5.04 -31.04 13.16
CA GLN A 245 4.61 -30.25 14.33
C GLN A 245 4.16 -31.12 15.51
N GLY A 246 3.69 -32.35 15.28
CA GLY A 246 3.29 -33.28 16.34
C GLY A 246 4.45 -34.06 16.96
N GLU A 247 5.65 -33.98 16.37
CA GLU A 247 6.88 -34.64 16.82
C GLU A 247 7.83 -33.70 17.59
N LEU A 248 7.46 -32.43 17.77
CA LEU A 248 8.13 -31.43 18.62
C LEU A 248 7.39 -31.26 19.96
#